data_AF-A0A6G3XQJ2-F1
#
_entry.id   AF-A0A6G3XQJ2-F1
#
_cell.length_a   1.000
_cell.length_b   1.000
_cell.length_c   1.000
_cell.angle_alpha   90.00
_cell.angle_beta   90.00
_cell.angle_gamma   90.00
#
_symmetry.space_group_name_H-M   'P 1'
#
loop_
_entity.id
_entity.type
_entity.pdbx_description
1 polymer ?
#
loop_
_entity_poly.entity_id
_entity_poly.type
_entity_poly.pdbx_seq_one_letter_code
_entity_poly.pdbx_strand_id
1 'polypeptide(L)'
;MTPVTARDAAVLRDALGPLRDREQVALRLLESSAKHSFDPDTELDWDAAVEQGKWFWPPELVSLYGTPMWERMSEEQRLDLSRHEAAALASLGIWFEIILM
;
A
#
# COMPACT_ATOMS: atom_id res chain seq x y z
N MET A 1 -11.03 13.30 47.42
CA MET A 1 -10.43 13.65 46.11
C MET A 1 -9.29 14.61 46.36
N THR A 2 -8.06 14.14 46.28
CA THR A 2 -6.87 14.98 46.49
C THR A 2 -6.66 15.83 45.22
N PRO A 3 -6.55 17.17 45.32
CA PRO A 3 -6.35 18.01 44.15
C PRO A 3 -4.95 17.79 43.60
N VAL A 4 -4.86 17.40 42.33
CA VAL A 4 -3.61 17.31 41.56
C VAL A 4 -3.05 18.73 41.43
N THR A 5 -1.83 18.94 41.90
CA THR A 5 -1.16 20.25 41.84
C THR A 5 -0.41 20.42 40.53
N ALA A 6 -0.06 21.66 40.14
CA ALA A 6 0.71 21.94 38.90
C ALA A 6 2.07 21.22 38.85
N ARG A 7 2.60 20.80 40.00
CA ARG A 7 3.83 20.00 40.12
C ARG A 7 3.61 18.53 39.73
N ASP A 8 2.39 18.02 39.88
CA ASP A 8 2.01 16.66 39.48
C ASP A 8 1.75 16.55 37.97
N ALA A 9 1.37 17.66 37.32
CA ALA A 9 1.23 17.75 35.86
C ALA A 9 2.58 17.75 35.12
N ALA A 10 3.69 18.00 35.81
CA ALA A 10 5.00 18.21 35.21
C ALA A 10 5.67 16.93 34.67
N VAL A 11 5.16 15.73 35.01
CA VAL A 11 5.64 14.47 34.44
C VAL A 11 4.48 13.50 34.29
N LEU A 12 3.53 13.84 33.42
CA LEU A 12 2.65 12.81 32.88
C LEU A 12 3.54 11.77 32.17
N ARG A 13 3.26 10.48 32.37
CA ARG A 13 4.03 9.37 31.79
C ARG A 13 3.07 8.45 31.04
N ASP A 14 3.48 7.96 29.88
CA ASP A 14 2.84 6.81 29.23
C ASP A 14 3.74 5.57 29.33
N ALA A 15 3.34 4.49 28.67
CA ALA A 15 4.10 3.22 28.64
C ALA A 15 5.53 3.35 28.06
N LEU A 16 5.85 4.47 27.41
CA LEU A 16 7.14 4.76 26.78
C LEU A 16 8.00 5.77 27.56
N GLY A 17 7.50 6.34 28.66
CA GLY A 17 8.27 7.22 29.55
C GLY A 17 7.59 8.57 29.83
N PRO A 18 8.37 9.62 30.22
CA PRO A 18 7.84 10.98 30.38
C PRO A 18 7.20 11.47 29.09
N LEU A 19 5.96 11.98 29.17
CA LEU A 19 5.28 12.63 28.07
C LEU A 19 6.10 13.87 27.67
N ARG A 20 6.85 13.72 26.59
CA ARG A 20 7.41 14.84 25.83
C ARG A 20 6.25 15.57 25.16
N ASP A 21 6.54 16.74 24.59
CA ASP A 21 5.57 17.44 23.74
C ASP A 21 4.95 16.46 22.73
N ARG A 22 3.62 16.35 22.77
CA ARG A 22 2.85 15.37 21.99
C ARG A 22 3.14 15.49 20.51
N GLU A 23 3.34 16.72 20.04
CA GLU A 23 3.66 17.03 18.64
C GLU A 23 5.04 16.46 18.25
N GLN A 24 6.03 16.59 19.12
CA GLN A 24 7.37 16.03 18.88
C GLN A 24 7.39 14.51 18.86
N VAL A 25 6.58 13.86 19.69
CA VAL A 25 6.44 12.40 19.67
C VAL A 25 5.72 11.94 18.40
N ALA A 26 4.63 12.61 18.02
CA ALA A 26 3.90 12.32 16.79
C ALA A 26 4.79 12.47 15.55
N LEU A 27 5.58 13.55 15.45
CA LEU A 27 6.53 13.75 14.36
C LEU A 27 7.56 12.62 14.27
N ARG A 28 8.16 12.20 15.39
CA ARG A 28 9.11 11.09 15.39
C ARG A 28 8.49 9.77 14.98
N LEU A 29 7.24 9.52 15.37
CA LEU A 29 6.51 8.32 14.97
C LEU A 29 6.20 8.34 13.47
N LEU A 30 5.77 9.49 12.93
CA LEU A 30 5.56 9.68 11.49
C LEU A 30 6.87 9.48 10.71
N GLU A 31 7.96 10.10 11.14
CA GLU A 31 9.30 9.92 10.55
C GLU A 31 9.77 8.46 10.61
N SER A 32 9.51 7.76 11.72
CA SER A 32 9.84 6.34 11.84
C SER A 32 8.97 5.48 10.94
N SER A 33 7.68 5.78 10.83
CA SER A 33 6.76 5.07 9.94
C SER A 33 7.16 5.24 8.48
N ALA A 34 7.46 6.47 8.06
CA ALA A 34 7.88 6.78 6.70
C ALA A 34 9.19 6.06 6.29
N LYS A 35 10.07 5.72 7.24
CA LYS A 35 11.28 4.91 6.96
C LYS A 35 11.00 3.43 6.75
N HIS A 36 9.83 2.95 7.17
CA HIS A 36 9.49 1.52 7.20
C HIS A 36 8.27 1.18 6.35
N SER A 37 7.58 2.18 5.82
CA SER A 37 6.38 2.01 5.00
C SER A 37 6.62 2.66 3.65
N PHE A 38 6.32 1.91 2.59
CA PHE A 38 6.33 2.43 1.23
C PHE A 38 5.15 3.37 1.03
N ASP A 39 5.42 4.60 0.62
CA ASP A 39 4.41 5.58 0.24
C ASP A 39 4.32 5.67 -1.29
N PRO A 40 3.29 5.05 -1.92
CA PRO A 40 3.17 5.04 -3.37
C PRO A 40 2.98 6.44 -3.96
N ASP A 41 2.48 7.42 -3.22
CA ASP A 41 2.25 8.77 -3.74
C ASP A 41 3.56 9.56 -3.92
N THR A 42 4.62 9.18 -3.19
CA THR A 42 5.91 9.90 -3.22
C THR A 42 7.06 9.05 -3.75
N GLU A 43 7.00 7.72 -3.60
CA GLU A 43 8.07 6.81 -3.99
C GLU A 43 7.86 6.18 -5.39
N LEU A 44 6.66 6.27 -5.97
CA LEU A 44 6.39 5.80 -7.32
C LEU A 44 6.37 6.95 -8.33
N ASP A 45 7.09 6.80 -9.44
CA ASP A 45 7.02 7.71 -10.57
C ASP A 45 5.76 7.42 -11.41
N TRP A 46 4.66 8.08 -11.05
CA TRP A 46 3.37 7.95 -11.75
C TRP A 46 3.36 8.57 -13.15
N ASP A 47 4.30 9.47 -13.45
CA ASP A 47 4.44 10.10 -14.76
C ASP A 47 5.24 9.22 -15.73
N ALA A 48 5.86 8.14 -15.24
CA ALA A 48 6.57 7.19 -16.07
C ALA A 48 5.64 6.52 -17.10
N ALA A 49 6.11 6.46 -18.35
CA ALA A 49 5.39 5.75 -19.39
C ALA A 49 5.38 4.24 -19.12
N VAL A 50 4.26 3.60 -19.46
CA VAL A 50 4.15 2.13 -19.38
C VAL A 50 5.15 1.49 -20.33
N GLU A 51 6.03 0.66 -19.76
CA GLU A 51 7.05 -0.04 -20.52
C GLU A 51 6.43 -1.13 -21.41
N GLN A 52 6.72 -1.06 -22.70
CA GLN A 52 6.16 -1.96 -23.69
C GLN A 52 6.79 -3.36 -23.58
N GLY A 53 5.99 -4.40 -23.83
CA GLY A 53 6.46 -5.79 -23.81
C GLY A 53 6.64 -6.39 -22.41
N LYS A 54 6.32 -5.64 -21.34
CA LYS A 54 6.33 -6.17 -19.97
C LYS A 54 4.98 -6.77 -19.57
N TRP A 55 5.05 -7.84 -18.80
CA TRP A 55 3.89 -8.48 -18.21
C TRP A 55 3.30 -7.64 -17.09
N PHE A 56 1.97 -7.52 -17.05
CA PHE A 56 1.24 -6.86 -15.97
C PHE A 56 0.90 -7.83 -14.83
N TRP A 57 1.09 -9.11 -15.07
CA TRP A 57 0.80 -10.21 -14.16
C TRP A 57 1.70 -11.41 -14.50
N PRO A 58 2.19 -12.19 -13.53
CA PRO A 58 2.93 -13.41 -13.83
C PRO A 58 2.13 -14.31 -14.78
N PRO A 59 2.71 -14.78 -15.90
CA PRO A 59 1.99 -15.55 -16.91
C PRO A 59 1.25 -16.75 -16.33
N GLU A 60 1.86 -17.45 -15.37
CA GLU A 60 1.31 -18.64 -14.72
C GLU A 60 0.02 -18.38 -13.94
N LEU A 61 -0.26 -17.11 -13.64
CA LEU A 61 -1.44 -16.66 -12.90
C LEU A 61 -2.51 -16.02 -13.80
N VAL A 62 -2.30 -15.98 -15.12
CA VAL A 62 -3.28 -15.50 -16.10
C VAL A 62 -4.27 -16.63 -16.43
N SER A 63 -5.56 -16.32 -16.52
CA SER A 63 -6.64 -17.33 -16.55
C SER A 63 -6.54 -18.37 -17.66
N LEU A 64 -6.05 -17.99 -18.85
CA LEU A 64 -5.93 -18.87 -20.00
C LEU A 64 -4.61 -19.65 -20.04
N TYR A 65 -3.67 -19.37 -19.14
CA TYR A 65 -2.34 -19.97 -19.16
C TYR A 65 -2.38 -21.50 -19.23
N GLY A 66 -1.54 -22.08 -20.10
CA GLY A 66 -1.45 -23.54 -20.29
C GLY A 66 -2.63 -24.18 -21.03
N THR A 67 -3.61 -23.42 -21.49
CA THR A 67 -4.71 -23.94 -22.31
C THR A 67 -4.35 -24.00 -23.80
N PRO A 68 -5.01 -24.84 -24.61
CA PRO A 68 -4.83 -24.82 -26.07
C PRO A 68 -5.18 -23.47 -26.72
N MET A 69 -6.02 -22.66 -26.07
CA MET A 69 -6.32 -21.31 -26.55
C MET A 69 -5.12 -20.39 -26.35
N TRP A 70 -4.48 -20.44 -25.18
CA TRP A 70 -3.28 -19.69 -24.87
C TRP A 70 -2.12 -20.00 -25.82
N GLU A 71 -1.92 -21.28 -26.13
CA GLU A 71 -0.88 -21.71 -27.09
C GLU A 71 -1.06 -21.07 -28.47
N ARG A 72 -2.31 -20.80 -28.89
CA ARG A 72 -2.63 -20.14 -30.17
C ARG A 72 -2.60 -18.62 -30.11
N MET A 73 -2.58 -18.02 -28.93
CA MET A 73 -2.48 -16.55 -28.78
C MET A 73 -1.07 -16.07 -29.11
N SER A 74 -1.00 -14.94 -29.80
CA SER A 74 0.25 -14.17 -29.94
C SER A 74 0.72 -13.64 -28.59
N GLU A 75 2.01 -13.30 -28.49
CA GLU A 75 2.56 -12.68 -27.28
C GLU A 75 1.85 -11.37 -26.93
N GLU A 76 1.53 -10.54 -27.92
CA GLU A 76 0.77 -9.29 -27.75
C GLU A 76 -0.60 -9.54 -27.10
N GLN A 77 -1.33 -10.55 -27.58
CA GLN A 77 -2.63 -10.93 -26.99
C GLN A 77 -2.49 -11.44 -25.56
N ARG A 78 -1.40 -12.15 -25.24
CA ARG A 78 -1.15 -12.64 -23.88
C ARG A 78 -0.80 -11.49 -22.93
N LEU A 79 0.01 -10.54 -23.39
CA LEU A 79 0.33 -9.32 -22.64
C LEU A 79 -0.93 -8.48 -22.41
N ASP A 80 -1.75 -8.28 -23.44
CA ASP A 80 -2.99 -7.52 -23.31
C ASP A 80 -4.00 -8.22 -22.41
N LEU A 81 -4.11 -9.55 -22.45
CA LEU A 81 -4.91 -10.31 -21.49
C LEU A 81 -4.41 -10.09 -20.04
N SER A 82 -3.10 -10.17 -19.81
CA SER A 82 -2.52 -9.94 -18.47
C SER A 82 -2.84 -8.54 -17.93
N ARG A 83 -2.86 -7.53 -18.81
CA ARG A 83 -3.22 -6.15 -18.47
C ARG A 83 -4.67 -6.04 -18.03
N HIS A 84 -5.59 -6.66 -18.77
CA HIS A 84 -7.01 -6.64 -18.45
C HIS A 84 -7.31 -7.38 -17.14
N GLU A 85 -6.70 -8.54 -16.92
CA GLU A 85 -6.91 -9.32 -15.70
C GLU A 85 -6.34 -8.63 -14.46
N ALA A 86 -5.14 -8.03 -14.55
CA ALA A 86 -4.57 -7.24 -13.46
C ALA A 86 -5.49 -6.05 -13.09
N ALA A 87 -5.98 -5.31 -14.09
CA ALA A 87 -6.90 -4.19 -13.87
C ALA A 87 -8.24 -4.64 -13.26
N ALA A 88 -8.78 -5.77 -13.73
CA ALA A 88 -10.02 -6.34 -13.20
C ALA A 88 -9.86 -6.78 -11.73
N LEU A 89 -8.74 -7.43 -11.39
CA LEU A 89 -8.45 -7.85 -10.02
C LEU A 89 -8.29 -6.66 -9.08
N ALA A 90 -7.54 -5.63 -9.49
CA ALA A 90 -7.39 -4.40 -8.70
C ALA A 90 -8.74 -3.69 -8.48
N SER A 91 -9.56 -3.60 -9.52
CA SER A 91 -10.91 -3.03 -9.44
C SER A 91 -11.81 -3.80 -8.48
N LEU A 92 -11.74 -5.13 -8.50
CA LEU A 92 -12.47 -5.99 -7.58
C LEU A 92 -12.01 -5.76 -6.12
N GLY A 93 -10.71 -5.63 -5.88
CA GLY A 93 -10.16 -5.30 -4.56
C GLY A 93 -10.70 -3.97 -4.03
N ILE A 94 -10.63 -2.91 -4.83
CA ILE A 94 -11.18 -1.59 -4.46
C ILE A 94 -12.68 -1.69 -4.15
N TRP A 95 -13.44 -2.42 -4.97
CA TRP A 95 -14.86 -2.61 -4.72
C TRP A 95 -15.13 -3.37 -3.42
N PHE A 96 -14.34 -4.41 -3.11
CA PHE A 96 -14.45 -5.13 -1.84
C PHE A 96 -14.17 -4.23 -0.63
N GLU A 97 -13.14 -3.39 -0.69
CA GLU A 97 -12.87 -2.42 0.38
C GLU A 97 -14.07 -1.49 0.59
N ILE A 98 -14.67 -0.98 -0.49
CA ILE A 98 -15.83 -0.07 -0.42
C ILE A 98 -17.07 -0.70 0.26
N ILE A 99 -17.29 -2.01 0.10
CA ILE A 99 -18.50 -2.66 0.63
C ILE A 99 -18.27 -3.35 2.00
N LEU A 100 -17.02 -3.68 2.36
CA LEU A 100 -16.70 -4.47 3.55
C LEU A 100 -16.05 -3.67 4.69
N MET A 101 -15.43 -2.51 4.42
CA MET A 101 -14.72 -1.67 5.40
C MET A 101 -15.38 -0.29 5.51
#